data_AF-A0A0H3FN71-F1
#
_entry.id   AF-A0A0H3FN71-F1
#
_cell.length_a   1.000
_cell.length_b   1.000
_cell.length_c   1.000
_cell.angle_alpha   90.00
_cell.angle_beta   90.00
_cell.angle_gamma   90.00
#
_symmetry.space_group_name_H-M   'P 1'
#
loop_
_entity.id
_entity.type
_entity.pdbx_description
1 polymer ?
#
loop_
_entity_poly.entity_id
_entity_poly.type
_entity_poly.pdbx_seq_one_letter_code
_entity_poly.pdbx_strand_id
1 'polypeptide(L)'
;MQDKHGIFKTLVLITLLSGSTPLFACPDMQGTYKVEEGETQLYLQKDGAENYKVLLDIPTYPLMAKTASPITDEDRKASFYQMPLPDCTLHIERLGYLMPFTKGTIYHLHFDSQDYEKTINTDYVLKYNNTPRGIARMSRTSNSLPDKAIAEFSKK
;
A
#
# COMPACT_ATOMS: atom_id res chain seq x y z
N MET A 1 15.51 53.48 55.05
CA MET A 1 14.44 52.52 55.36
C MET A 1 13.42 52.57 54.23
N GLN A 2 12.99 51.40 53.77
CA GLN A 2 11.97 51.11 52.74
C GLN A 2 12.38 51.14 51.26
N ASP A 3 12.89 49.97 50.86
CA ASP A 3 12.59 49.19 49.66
C ASP A 3 11.61 49.75 48.63
N LYS A 4 12.01 49.69 47.35
CA LYS A 4 11.15 49.20 46.25
C LYS A 4 12.01 48.47 45.21
N HIS A 5 12.11 47.14 45.37
CA HIS A 5 12.54 46.22 44.32
C HIS A 5 11.48 46.19 43.20
N GLY A 6 11.80 46.78 42.06
CA GLY A 6 11.01 46.67 40.84
C GLY A 6 11.25 45.33 40.16
N ILE A 7 10.28 44.43 40.27
CA ILE A 7 10.26 43.09 39.66
C ILE A 7 10.27 43.25 38.13
N PHE A 8 11.39 42.88 37.51
CA PHE A 8 11.54 42.77 36.06
C PHE A 8 10.65 41.63 35.57
N LYS A 9 9.54 41.96 34.89
CA LYS A 9 8.64 40.97 34.29
C LYS A 9 9.32 40.32 33.09
N THR A 10 9.84 39.11 33.29
CA THR A 10 10.29 38.22 32.20
C THR A 10 9.08 37.75 31.40
N LEU A 11 8.91 38.29 30.19
CA LEU A 11 7.92 37.84 29.23
C LEU A 11 8.52 36.63 28.48
N VAL A 12 8.24 35.41 28.95
CA VAL A 12 8.59 34.19 28.21
C VAL A 12 7.56 34.03 27.08
N LEU A 13 7.91 34.50 25.89
CA LEU A 13 7.14 34.29 24.68
C LEU A 13 7.34 32.83 24.22
N ILE A 14 6.46 31.94 24.67
CA ILE A 14 6.42 30.55 24.21
C ILE A 14 5.83 30.57 22.79
N THR A 15 6.69 30.69 21.78
CA THR A 15 6.32 30.38 20.40
C THR A 15 6.00 28.88 20.32
N LEU A 16 4.70 28.58 20.35
CA LEU A 16 4.15 27.31 19.90
C LEU A 16 4.48 27.19 18.40
N LEU A 17 5.60 26.52 18.09
CA LEU A 17 5.80 25.93 16.79
C LEU A 17 4.68 24.92 16.60
N SER A 18 3.63 25.34 15.89
CA SER A 18 2.64 24.46 15.29
C SER A 18 3.38 23.55 14.32
N GLY A 19 3.99 22.50 14.84
CA GLY A 19 4.50 21.39 14.06
C GLY A 19 3.29 20.74 13.41
N SER A 20 3.02 21.12 12.17
CA SER A 20 2.21 20.33 11.26
C SER A 20 2.88 18.96 11.18
N THR A 21 2.35 17.99 11.93
CA THR A 21 2.73 16.59 11.78
C THR A 21 2.58 16.25 10.31
N PRO A 22 3.61 15.75 9.61
CA PRO A 22 3.44 15.32 8.24
C PRO A 22 2.31 14.29 8.25
N LEU A 23 1.25 14.57 7.49
CA LEU A 23 0.32 13.54 7.04
C LEU A 23 1.22 12.41 6.52
N PHE A 24 1.15 11.23 7.12
CA PHE A 24 1.89 10.06 6.68
C PHE A 24 1.46 9.77 5.23
N ALA A 25 2.16 10.37 4.27
CA ALA A 25 1.93 10.13 2.86
C ALA A 25 2.29 8.67 2.57
N CYS A 26 1.50 8.02 1.72
CA CYS A 26 1.77 6.65 1.35
C CYS A 26 3.17 6.51 0.74
N PRO A 27 3.94 5.48 1.13
CA PRO A 27 5.25 5.27 0.55
C PRO A 27 5.11 5.02 -0.96
N ASP A 28 6.15 5.36 -1.72
CA ASP A 28 6.17 5.05 -3.14
C ASP A 28 6.17 3.53 -3.37
N MET A 29 5.15 3.06 -4.08
CA MET A 29 4.91 1.66 -4.41
C MET A 29 5.48 1.27 -5.79
N GLN A 30 6.22 2.16 -6.47
CA GLN A 30 6.92 1.80 -7.69
C GLN A 30 7.94 0.70 -7.44
N GLY A 31 7.91 -0.38 -8.22
CA GLY A 31 8.91 -1.42 -8.09
C GLY A 31 8.49 -2.74 -8.70
N THR A 32 9.29 -3.76 -8.38
CA THR A 32 9.08 -5.14 -8.79
C THR A 32 8.62 -5.97 -7.60
N TYR A 33 7.57 -6.75 -7.81
CA TYR A 33 6.94 -7.60 -6.82
C TYR A 33 6.87 -9.03 -7.35
N LYS A 34 7.17 -10.02 -6.51
CA LYS A 34 7.09 -11.44 -6.85
C LYS A 34 6.08 -12.14 -5.95
N VAL A 35 5.28 -13.03 -6.53
CA VAL A 35 4.43 -13.96 -5.77
C VAL A 35 5.31 -15.03 -5.13
N GLU A 36 5.16 -15.29 -3.82
CA GLU A 36 6.05 -16.23 -3.11
C GLU A 36 5.98 -17.67 -3.64
N GLU A 37 4.79 -18.15 -4.00
CA GLU A 37 4.56 -19.53 -4.45
C GLU A 37 4.56 -19.67 -5.98
N GLY A 38 5.34 -18.86 -6.70
CA GLY A 38 5.41 -18.97 -8.16
C GLY A 38 6.38 -18.00 -8.82
N GLU A 39 6.32 -17.96 -10.14
CA GLU A 39 7.18 -17.10 -10.96
C GLU A 39 6.46 -15.85 -11.48
N THR A 40 5.20 -15.64 -11.07
CA THR A 40 4.44 -14.45 -11.41
C THR A 40 5.06 -13.21 -10.77
N GLN A 41 5.26 -12.18 -11.59
CA GLN A 41 5.74 -10.88 -11.17
C GLN A 41 4.74 -9.78 -11.50
N LEU A 42 4.77 -8.74 -10.68
CA LEU A 42 4.00 -7.53 -10.88
C LEU A 42 4.96 -6.34 -10.86
N TYR A 43 4.86 -5.50 -11.88
CA TYR A 43 5.65 -4.28 -12.02
C TYR A 43 4.72 -3.08 -11.84
N LEU A 44 5.06 -2.19 -10.92
CA LEU A 44 4.37 -0.93 -10.69
C LEU A 44 5.26 0.21 -11.15
N GLN A 45 4.80 1.02 -12.10
CA GLN A 45 5.43 2.27 -12.49
C GLN A 45 4.53 3.43 -12.10
N LYS A 46 5.09 4.43 -11.42
CA LYS A 46 4.33 5.61 -11.04
C LYS A 46 3.85 6.37 -12.27
N ASP A 47 2.57 6.76 -12.28
CA ASP A 47 1.91 7.49 -13.36
C ASP A 47 1.16 8.70 -12.78
N GLY A 48 1.85 9.84 -12.70
CA GLY A 48 1.34 11.04 -12.02
C GLY A 48 1.57 11.03 -10.51
N ALA A 49 0.69 11.69 -9.76
CA ALA A 49 0.88 11.92 -8.32
C ALA A 49 0.65 10.64 -7.48
N GLU A 50 -0.44 9.92 -7.76
CA GLU A 50 -0.92 8.82 -6.92
C GLU A 50 -1.26 7.54 -7.71
N ASN A 51 -1.41 7.62 -9.03
CA ASN A 51 -1.74 6.46 -9.86
C ASN A 51 -0.48 5.73 -10.31
N TYR A 52 -0.68 4.49 -10.75
CA TYR A 52 0.37 3.64 -11.27
C TYR A 52 -0.09 2.90 -12.53
N LYS A 53 0.82 2.73 -13.47
CA LYS A 53 0.72 1.69 -14.49
C LYS A 53 1.20 0.38 -13.88
N VAL A 54 0.49 -0.70 -14.22
CA VAL A 54 0.79 -2.04 -13.72
C VAL A 54 1.02 -2.98 -14.90
N LEU A 55 2.07 -3.79 -14.81
CA LEU A 55 2.28 -4.93 -15.72
C LEU A 55 2.30 -6.21 -14.92
N LEU A 56 1.49 -7.17 -15.34
CA LEU A 56 1.49 -8.52 -14.82
C LEU A 56 2.29 -9.42 -15.77
N ASP A 57 3.30 -10.08 -15.22
CA ASP A 57 4.16 -11.02 -15.92
C ASP A 57 3.92 -12.41 -15.35
N ILE A 58 3.12 -13.20 -16.05
CA ILE A 58 2.83 -14.58 -15.72
C ILE A 58 3.60 -15.45 -16.70
N PRO A 59 4.38 -16.45 -16.23
CA PRO A 59 5.08 -17.37 -17.11
C PRO A 59 4.14 -17.93 -18.18
N THR A 60 4.60 -17.96 -19.43
CA THR A 60 3.86 -18.47 -20.61
C THR A 60 2.69 -17.62 -21.11
N TYR A 61 2.35 -16.51 -20.46
CA TYR A 61 1.33 -15.57 -20.92
C TYR A 61 1.96 -14.27 -21.44
N PRO A 62 1.30 -13.57 -22.39
CA PRO A 62 1.68 -12.21 -22.74
C PRO A 62 1.62 -11.28 -21.52
N LEU A 63 2.50 -10.27 -21.51
CA LEU A 63 2.45 -9.21 -20.51
C LEU A 63 1.07 -8.54 -20.55
N MET A 64 0.46 -8.37 -19.38
CA MET A 64 -0.85 -7.74 -19.25
C MET A 64 -0.72 -6.37 -18.60
N ALA A 65 -1.04 -5.32 -19.35
CA ALA A 65 -1.10 -3.96 -18.85
C ALA A 65 -2.42 -3.69 -18.11
N LYS A 66 -2.29 -2.95 -17.01
CA LYS A 66 -3.35 -2.62 -16.06
C LYS A 66 -3.08 -1.20 -15.53
N THR A 67 -4.06 -0.62 -14.88
CA THR A 67 -3.91 0.61 -14.10
C THR A 67 -4.16 0.32 -12.63
N ALA A 68 -3.54 1.10 -11.75
CA ALA A 68 -3.79 1.05 -10.34
C ALA A 68 -3.93 2.44 -9.74
N SER A 69 -4.87 2.58 -8.82
CA SER A 69 -5.19 3.81 -8.13
C SER A 69 -5.34 3.55 -6.64
N PRO A 70 -5.08 4.54 -5.77
CA PRO A 70 -5.44 4.43 -4.37
C PRO A 70 -6.93 4.10 -4.22
N ILE A 71 -7.26 3.29 -3.22
CA ILE A 71 -8.65 3.02 -2.89
C ILE A 71 -9.36 4.31 -2.42
N THR A 72 -10.66 4.40 -2.67
CA THR A 72 -11.48 5.50 -2.17
C THR A 72 -11.83 5.30 -0.69
N ASP A 73 -12.31 6.35 -0.04
CA ASP A 73 -12.84 6.26 1.33
C ASP A 73 -14.06 5.34 1.42
N GLU A 74 -14.84 5.27 0.34
CA GLU A 74 -15.96 4.34 0.18
C GLU A 74 -15.47 2.90 0.13
N ASP A 75 -14.45 2.59 -0.69
CA ASP A 75 -13.87 1.24 -0.80
C ASP A 75 -13.31 0.77 0.55
N ARG A 76 -12.66 1.67 1.29
CA ARG A 76 -12.11 1.39 2.62
C ARG A 76 -13.17 0.96 3.62
N LYS A 77 -14.38 1.53 3.51
CA LYS A 77 -15.51 1.26 4.42
C LYS A 77 -16.46 0.17 3.90
N ALA A 78 -16.24 -0.34 2.69
CA ALA A 78 -17.11 -1.31 2.08
C ALA A 78 -17.15 -2.61 2.92
N SER A 79 -18.35 -3.01 3.35
CA SER A 79 -18.60 -4.16 4.23
C SER A 79 -18.38 -5.54 3.57
N PHE A 80 -18.03 -5.57 2.28
CA PHE A 80 -17.67 -6.80 1.57
C PHE A 80 -16.36 -7.42 2.08
N TYR A 81 -15.54 -6.62 2.76
CA TYR A 81 -14.32 -7.09 3.40
C TYR A 81 -14.59 -7.32 4.89
N GLN A 82 -14.15 -8.47 5.41
CA GLN A 82 -14.28 -8.80 6.85
C GLN A 82 -13.55 -7.79 7.76
N MET A 83 -12.66 -6.98 7.17
CA MET A 83 -11.99 -5.84 7.79
C MET A 83 -11.90 -4.69 6.78
N PRO A 84 -11.87 -3.42 7.24
CA PRO A 84 -11.57 -2.29 6.38
C PRO A 84 -10.21 -2.48 5.71
N LEU A 85 -10.11 -2.06 4.44
CA LEU A 85 -8.85 -2.13 3.70
C LEU A 85 -7.81 -1.21 4.36
N PRO A 86 -6.53 -1.64 4.45
CA PRO A 86 -5.49 -0.83 5.08
C PRO A 86 -5.20 0.43 4.26
N ASP A 87 -4.66 1.44 4.92
CA ASP A 87 -4.15 2.63 4.24
C ASP A 87 -3.09 2.24 3.19
N CYS A 88 -2.96 3.06 2.15
CA CYS A 88 -2.03 2.83 1.04
C CYS A 88 -2.29 1.55 0.22
N THR A 89 -3.53 1.05 0.25
CA THR A 89 -3.99 0.01 -0.67
C THR A 89 -4.17 0.59 -2.07
N LEU A 90 -3.70 -0.15 -3.08
CA LEU A 90 -3.97 0.14 -4.49
C LEU A 90 -5.04 -0.81 -5.03
N HIS A 91 -6.09 -0.27 -5.64
CA HIS A 91 -7.00 -1.03 -6.50
C HIS A 91 -6.40 -1.14 -7.90
N ILE A 92 -6.18 -2.37 -8.35
CA ILE A 92 -5.66 -2.71 -9.68
C ILE A 92 -6.83 -3.16 -10.56
N GLU A 93 -7.06 -2.44 -11.65
CA GLU A 93 -8.25 -2.58 -12.49
C GLU A 93 -8.48 -4.03 -12.96
N ARG A 94 -9.64 -4.61 -12.66
CA ARG A 94 -10.01 -5.99 -13.03
C ARG A 94 -9.01 -7.07 -12.55
N LEU A 95 -8.22 -6.79 -11.53
CA LEU A 95 -7.31 -7.76 -10.90
C LEU A 95 -7.66 -7.93 -9.42
N GLY A 96 -7.59 -6.84 -8.65
CA GLY A 96 -7.64 -6.96 -7.21
C GLY A 96 -7.13 -5.73 -6.46
N TYR A 97 -6.84 -5.93 -5.18
CA TYR A 97 -6.29 -4.94 -4.28
C TYR A 97 -4.90 -5.36 -3.82
N LEU A 98 -3.90 -4.53 -4.08
CA LEU A 98 -2.57 -4.69 -3.53
C LEU A 98 -2.51 -3.93 -2.20
N MET A 99 -2.47 -4.69 -1.12
CA MET A 99 -2.50 -4.18 0.25
C MET A 99 -1.11 -4.29 0.87
N PRO A 100 -0.60 -3.24 1.52
CA PRO A 100 0.52 -3.40 2.44
C PRO A 100 0.10 -4.32 3.59
N PHE A 101 1.03 -5.15 4.04
CA PHE A 101 0.78 -6.14 5.08
C PHE A 101 1.94 -6.21 6.07
N THR A 102 1.62 -6.32 7.35
CA THR A 102 2.64 -6.47 8.39
C THR A 102 3.02 -7.95 8.51
N LYS A 103 4.29 -8.26 8.26
CA LYS A 103 4.83 -9.61 8.40
C LYS A 103 4.50 -10.22 9.77
N GLY A 104 4.13 -11.49 9.79
CA GLY A 104 3.77 -12.22 11.01
C GLY A 104 2.33 -11.97 11.47
N THR A 105 1.56 -11.14 10.78
CA THR A 105 0.14 -10.94 11.09
C THR A 105 -0.68 -12.14 10.60
N ILE A 106 -1.65 -12.55 11.43
CA ILE A 106 -2.59 -13.62 11.09
C ILE A 106 -3.69 -13.03 10.22
N TYR A 107 -3.84 -13.59 9.03
CA TYR A 107 -4.97 -13.29 8.16
C TYR A 107 -6.08 -14.30 8.44
N HIS A 108 -7.17 -13.81 9.02
CA HIS A 108 -8.36 -14.60 9.29
C HIS A 108 -9.25 -14.63 8.05
N LEU A 109 -9.63 -15.83 7.64
CA LEU A 109 -10.47 -16.11 6.49
C LEU A 109 -11.69 -16.88 6.96
N HIS A 110 -12.83 -16.21 7.07
CA HIS A 110 -14.11 -16.86 7.37
C HIS A 110 -14.83 -17.25 6.07
N PHE A 111 -15.13 -18.54 5.86
CA PHE A 111 -15.91 -19.04 4.71
C PHE A 111 -16.77 -20.24 5.07
N ASP A 112 -18.03 -20.26 4.63
CA ASP A 112 -18.95 -21.41 4.72
C ASP A 112 -18.89 -22.13 6.09
N SER A 113 -18.90 -21.34 7.17
CA SER A 113 -18.82 -21.80 8.57
C SER A 113 -17.47 -22.40 9.01
N GLN A 114 -16.38 -22.14 8.27
CA GLN A 114 -15.03 -22.53 8.61
C GLN A 114 -14.12 -21.30 8.70
N ASP A 115 -13.36 -21.25 9.79
CA ASP A 115 -12.32 -20.24 10.02
C ASP A 115 -10.96 -20.81 9.61
N TYR A 116 -10.28 -20.08 8.74
CA TYR A 116 -8.91 -20.38 8.36
C TYR A 116 -8.00 -19.25 8.84
N GLU A 117 -6.94 -19.61 9.54
CA GLU A 117 -5.87 -18.69 9.92
C GLU A 117 -4.66 -18.95 9.05
N LYS A 118 -4.13 -17.90 8.42
CA LYS A 118 -2.87 -17.99 7.68
C LYS A 118 -1.94 -16.88 8.13
N THR A 119 -0.78 -17.25 8.66
CA THR A 119 0.29 -16.29 8.91
C THR A 119 0.87 -15.82 7.58
N ILE A 120 0.85 -14.52 7.36
CA ILE A 120 1.43 -13.91 6.17
C ILE A 120 2.78 -13.31 6.54
N ASN A 121 3.85 -13.79 5.90
CA ASN A 121 5.23 -13.37 6.15
C ASN A 121 5.78 -12.44 5.05
N THR A 122 4.88 -11.84 4.27
CA THR A 122 5.22 -10.89 3.19
C THR A 122 4.81 -9.47 3.54
N ASP A 123 5.47 -8.50 2.89
CA ASP A 123 5.19 -7.08 3.06
C ASP A 123 3.91 -6.64 2.32
N TYR A 124 3.42 -7.47 1.39
CA TYR A 124 2.22 -7.17 0.60
C TYR A 124 1.36 -8.41 0.38
N VAL A 125 0.07 -8.16 0.16
CA VAL A 125 -0.92 -9.15 -0.26
C VAL A 125 -1.71 -8.61 -1.44
N LEU A 126 -1.84 -9.40 -2.50
CA LEU A 126 -2.77 -9.14 -3.59
C LEU A 126 -4.05 -9.95 -3.38
N LYS A 127 -5.15 -9.27 -3.08
CA LYS A 127 -6.49 -9.86 -2.98
C LYS A 127 -7.21 -9.76 -4.31
N TYR A 128 -7.56 -10.88 -4.93
CA TYR A 128 -8.27 -10.84 -6.22
C TYR A 128 -9.76 -10.56 -6.06
N ASN A 129 -10.35 -9.79 -7.00
CA ASN A 129 -11.76 -9.36 -6.94
C ASN A 129 -12.77 -10.52 -6.92
N ASN A 130 -12.51 -11.59 -7.70
CA ASN A 130 -13.50 -12.65 -7.97
C ASN A 130 -13.26 -13.93 -7.19
N THR A 131 -12.38 -13.92 -6.19
CA THR A 131 -12.07 -15.12 -5.42
C THR A 131 -12.12 -14.82 -3.93
N PRO A 132 -13.13 -15.32 -3.20
CA PRO A 132 -13.20 -15.18 -1.75
C PRO A 132 -11.92 -15.72 -1.10
N ARG A 133 -11.35 -16.81 -1.63
CA ARG A 133 -10.16 -17.49 -1.11
C ARG A 133 -8.82 -17.00 -1.68
N GLY A 134 -8.81 -16.33 -2.83
CA GLY A 134 -7.57 -16.03 -3.54
C GLY A 134 -6.88 -14.79 -3.00
N ILE A 135 -5.85 -15.03 -2.18
CA ILE A 135 -4.81 -14.05 -1.90
C ILE A 135 -3.49 -14.55 -2.48
N ALA A 136 -2.73 -13.66 -3.12
CA ALA A 136 -1.34 -13.91 -3.44
C ALA A 136 -0.44 -13.16 -2.46
N ARG A 137 0.46 -13.90 -1.82
CA ARG A 137 1.51 -13.33 -0.96
C ARG A 137 2.58 -12.72 -1.84
N MET A 138 2.90 -11.45 -1.63
CA MET A 138 3.78 -10.71 -2.52
C MET A 138 4.93 -10.05 -1.76
N SER A 139 6.14 -10.24 -2.26
CA SER A 139 7.34 -9.59 -1.75
C SER A 139 7.86 -8.60 -2.78
N ARG A 140 8.13 -7.36 -2.35
CA ARG A 140 8.86 -6.39 -3.18
C ARG A 140 10.30 -6.85 -3.28
N THR A 141 10.75 -7.13 -4.50
CA THR A 141 12.12 -7.63 -4.76
C THR A 141 13.05 -6.54 -5.25
N SER A 142 12.52 -5.43 -5.78
CA SER A 142 13.30 -4.26 -6.17
C SER A 142 12.46 -2.98 -6.16
N ASN A 143 13.13 -1.84 -5.96
CA ASN A 143 12.56 -0.50 -6.19
C ASN A 143 12.68 -0.06 -7.65
N SER A 144 13.44 -0.80 -8.47
CA SER A 144 13.61 -0.57 -9.91
C SER A 144 12.76 -1.54 -10.73
N LEU A 145 12.58 -1.17 -12.00
CA LEU A 145 11.88 -1.96 -13.01
C LEU A 145 12.88 -2.59 -13.96
N PRO A 146 12.68 -3.85 -14.39
CA PRO A 146 13.52 -4.46 -15.41
C PRO A 146 13.24 -3.85 -16.79
N ASP A 147 14.22 -3.90 -17.69
CA ASP A 147 14.12 -3.30 -19.04
C ASP A 147 12.88 -3.74 -19.82
N LYS A 148 12.50 -5.01 -19.70
CA LYS A 148 11.28 -5.54 -20.33
C LYS A 148 10.01 -4.80 -19.90
N ALA A 149 9.91 -4.41 -18.63
CA ALA A 149 8.76 -3.69 -18.10
C ALA A 149 8.80 -2.22 -18.55
N ILE A 150 9.99 -1.59 -18.52
CA ILE A 150 10.19 -0.22 -18.97
C ILE A 150 9.82 -0.08 -20.45
N ALA A 151 10.27 -1.02 -21.29
CA ALA A 151 9.97 -1.04 -22.71
C ALA A 151 8.45 -1.16 -22.97
N GLU A 152 7.77 -2.01 -22.21
CA GLU A 152 6.33 -2.22 -22.35
C GLU A 152 5.53 -0.97 -21.92
N PHE A 153 5.88 -0.34 -20.79
CA PHE A 153 5.23 0.89 -20.33
C PHE A 153 5.40 2.09 -21.28
N SER A 154 6.44 2.04 -22.13
CA SER A 154 6.76 3.09 -23.10
C SER A 154 6.01 2.94 -24.43
N LYS A 155 5.29 1.83 -24.64
CA LYS A 155 4.46 1.64 -25.83
C LYS A 155 3.26 2.59 -25.77
N LYS A 156 3.04 3.30 -26.87
CA LYS A 156 1.91 4.23 -27.05
C LYS A 156 0.66 3.51 -27.52
#